data_AF-A0A3D5BTM4-F1
#
_entry.id   AF-A0A3D5BTM4-F1
#
_cell.length_a   1.000
_cell.length_b   1.000
_cell.length_c   1.000
_cell.angle_alpha   90.00
_cell.angle_beta   90.00
_cell.angle_gamma   90.00
#
_symmetry.space_group_name_H-M   'P 1'
#
loop_
_entity.id
_entity.type
_entity.pdbx_description
1 polymer ?
#
loop_
_entity_poly.entity_id
_entity_poly.type
_entity_poly.pdbx_seq_one_letter_code
_entity_poly.pdbx_strand_id
1 'polypeptide(L)'
;MPRFGWTPYVPVSQRKADAKKAMEKLRKKGQCVMPVEIEGRTIACSFWGKAWCTHLESFSDYENRLPRGRSYVRNGSVCHLEIREGEILAKVSGSELYTVRIAVAKLPATKWTATKNRCTGQVGSLLELLQGRLPAEVMAVVAHRTEGLFPQPGEMKLDCSCPDWATMCKHVAAVLYGVGHRLDSDPGLLFTLREVDPQELITAPIGLMAGDSSSPDTLADEELADLFDIEVDLEPVLPRNGDTTTPRTPQSEPVKKQPSAKTGPKTRPTKTKPASSSISKLKEARSKTAPKPFSPTGPNIRKLRKKLNLTVDEFAARIEASPATIRRWEESRGKCNLQARFMKALHELHATEQINETCSGGNVARRQHFDH
;
A
#
# COMPACT_ATOMS: atom_id res chain seq x y z
N MET A 1 13.11 44.15 6.30
CA MET A 1 11.77 43.93 6.88
C MET A 1 11.02 42.94 6.00
N PRO A 2 10.74 41.69 6.41
CA PRO A 2 9.80 40.88 5.65
C PRO A 2 8.40 41.40 5.94
N ARG A 3 7.78 41.97 4.90
CA ARG A 3 6.37 42.36 4.86
C ARG A 3 5.51 41.15 5.25
N PHE A 4 4.52 41.36 6.11
CA PHE A 4 3.45 40.41 6.39
C PHE A 4 2.62 40.17 5.11
N GLY A 5 3.17 39.40 4.17
CA GLY A 5 2.48 38.97 2.96
C GLY A 5 1.89 37.59 3.17
N TRP A 6 0.57 37.48 3.07
CA TRP A 6 -0.08 36.17 2.96
C TRP A 6 0.52 35.40 1.79
N THR A 7 1.02 34.20 2.03
CA THR A 7 1.51 33.35 0.94
C THR A 7 0.35 33.02 -0.01
N PRO A 8 0.50 33.20 -1.33
CA PRO A 8 -0.55 32.89 -2.29
C PRO A 8 -1.01 31.43 -2.16
N TYR A 9 -2.30 31.20 -2.41
CA TYR A 9 -2.83 29.84 -2.46
C TYR A 9 -2.13 29.04 -3.56
N VAL A 10 -1.51 27.92 -3.18
CA VAL A 10 -0.89 26.98 -4.13
C VAL A 10 -1.90 25.87 -4.48
N PRO A 11 -2.32 25.74 -5.75
CA PRO A 11 -3.21 24.68 -6.22
C PRO A 11 -2.66 23.28 -5.97
N VAL A 12 -3.55 22.30 -5.78
CA VAL A 12 -3.17 20.89 -5.52
C VAL A 12 -2.35 20.30 -6.67
N SER A 13 -2.68 20.62 -7.92
CA SER A 13 -1.94 20.17 -9.10
C SER A 13 -0.48 20.64 -9.07
N GLN A 14 -0.25 21.88 -8.65
CA GLN A 14 1.10 22.43 -8.49
C GLN A 14 1.84 21.72 -7.35
N ARG A 15 1.20 21.49 -6.19
CA ARG A 15 1.82 20.74 -5.08
C ARG A 15 2.24 19.33 -5.50
N LYS A 16 1.40 18.63 -6.25
CA LYS A 16 1.71 17.31 -6.81
C LYS A 16 2.90 17.38 -7.77
N ALA A 17 2.97 18.39 -8.62
CA ALA A 17 4.10 18.58 -9.53
C ALA A 17 5.40 18.88 -8.78
N ASP A 18 5.35 19.71 -7.74
CA ASP A 18 6.52 20.06 -6.93
C ASP A 18 7.01 18.87 -6.10
N ALA A 19 6.11 18.07 -5.53
CA ALA A 19 6.44 16.81 -4.88
C ALA A 19 7.12 15.84 -5.85
N LYS A 20 6.61 15.69 -7.09
CA LYS A 20 7.25 14.88 -8.13
C LYS A 20 8.67 15.36 -8.46
N LYS A 21 8.87 16.67 -8.65
CA LYS A 21 10.20 17.24 -8.86
C LYS A 21 11.13 16.99 -7.67
N ALA A 22 10.61 17.11 -6.43
CA ALA A 22 11.38 16.81 -5.23
C ALA A 22 11.81 15.34 -5.18
N MET A 23 10.91 14.40 -5.49
CA MET A 23 11.21 12.97 -5.59
C MET A 23 12.28 12.68 -6.65
N GLU A 24 12.20 13.29 -7.83
CA GLU A 24 13.22 13.14 -8.87
C GLU A 24 14.58 13.67 -8.41
N LYS A 25 14.62 14.81 -7.70
CA LYS A 25 15.85 15.35 -7.12
C LYS A 25 16.45 14.39 -6.09
N LEU A 26 15.63 13.77 -5.24
CA LEU A 26 16.08 12.78 -4.25
C LEU A 26 16.62 11.52 -4.94
N ARG A 27 15.94 11.01 -5.97
CA ARG A 27 16.42 9.87 -6.78
C ARG A 27 17.76 10.17 -7.45
N LYS A 28 17.94 11.37 -8.02
CA LYS A 28 19.21 11.82 -8.60
C LYS A 28 20.36 11.91 -7.60
N LYS A 29 20.06 12.11 -6.31
CA LYS A 29 21.03 12.09 -5.21
C LYS A 29 21.35 10.67 -4.71
N GLY A 30 20.80 9.63 -5.35
CA GLY A 30 21.03 8.23 -4.99
C GLY A 30 20.16 7.72 -3.84
N GLN A 31 19.12 8.45 -3.44
CA GLN A 31 18.23 7.99 -2.37
C GLN A 31 17.13 7.06 -2.94
N CYS A 32 16.88 5.93 -2.26
CA CYS A 32 15.75 5.04 -2.55
C CYS A 32 14.45 5.74 -2.09
N VAL A 33 13.73 6.35 -3.02
CA VAL A 33 12.53 7.15 -2.72
C VAL A 33 11.30 6.24 -2.66
N MET A 34 10.72 6.10 -1.47
CA MET A 34 9.50 5.34 -1.21
C MET A 34 8.34 6.32 -0.95
N PRO A 35 7.66 6.82 -1.99
CA PRO A 35 6.58 7.78 -1.79
C PRO A 35 5.34 7.15 -1.15
N VAL A 36 4.43 8.02 -0.70
CA VAL A 36 3.07 7.64 -0.30
C VAL A 36 2.12 8.15 -1.38
N GLU A 37 1.59 7.23 -2.19
CA GLU A 37 0.73 7.53 -3.34
C GLU A 37 -0.69 7.04 -3.06
N ILE A 38 -1.54 7.96 -2.63
CA ILE A 38 -2.94 7.65 -2.31
C ILE A 38 -3.81 7.95 -3.54
N GLU A 39 -4.51 6.93 -4.02
CA GLU A 39 -5.55 7.07 -5.03
C GLU A 39 -6.90 7.41 -4.37
N GLY A 40 -7.55 8.48 -4.82
CA GLY A 40 -8.87 8.87 -4.31
C GLY A 40 -8.85 9.55 -2.93
N ARG A 41 -9.91 9.31 -2.14
CA ARG A 41 -10.15 10.00 -0.85
C ARG A 41 -9.77 9.16 0.37
N THR A 42 -9.75 7.85 0.26
CA THR A 42 -9.50 6.94 1.37
C THR A 42 -7.99 6.81 1.59
N ILE A 43 -7.52 7.10 2.80
CA ILE A 43 -6.09 7.04 3.12
C ILE A 43 -5.65 5.59 3.36
N ALA A 44 -6.46 4.85 4.14
CA ALA A 44 -6.21 3.47 4.50
C ALA A 44 -7.46 2.61 4.30
N CYS A 45 -7.26 1.40 3.78
CA CYS A 45 -8.31 0.47 3.36
C CYS A 45 -8.29 -0.84 4.16
N SER A 46 -7.11 -1.31 4.58
CA SER A 46 -6.94 -2.54 5.36
C SER A 46 -7.36 -2.34 6.82
N PHE A 47 -7.48 -3.45 7.56
CA PHE A 47 -7.65 -3.39 9.01
C PHE A 47 -6.54 -2.56 9.68
N TRP A 48 -5.28 -2.88 9.41
CA TRP A 48 -4.13 -2.28 10.08
C TRP A 48 -4.02 -0.79 9.82
N GLY A 49 -4.16 -0.38 8.56
CA GLY A 49 -4.11 1.03 8.19
C GLY A 49 -5.27 1.83 8.78
N LYS A 50 -6.49 1.27 8.81
CA LYS A 50 -7.65 1.90 9.44
C LYS A 50 -7.47 2.02 10.95
N ALA A 51 -7.10 0.93 11.61
CA ALA A 51 -6.90 0.89 13.05
C ALA A 51 -5.80 1.86 13.50
N TRP A 52 -4.71 1.97 12.74
CA TRP A 52 -3.67 2.99 12.95
C TRP A 52 -4.23 4.42 12.83
N CYS A 53 -4.99 4.72 11.77
CA CYS A 53 -5.58 6.04 11.58
C CYS A 53 -6.58 6.38 12.70
N THR A 54 -7.41 5.43 13.11
CA THR A 54 -8.35 5.58 14.23
C THR A 54 -7.62 5.82 15.55
N HIS A 55 -6.53 5.08 15.80
CA HIS A 55 -5.68 5.27 16.97
C HIS A 55 -5.08 6.67 17.02
N LEU A 56 -4.51 7.14 15.92
CA LEU A 56 -3.99 8.51 15.77
C LEU A 56 -5.07 9.58 16.03
N GLU A 57 -6.27 9.34 15.52
CA GLU A 57 -7.42 10.26 15.66
C GLU A 57 -8.01 10.28 17.07
N SER A 58 -7.73 9.27 17.88
CA SER A 58 -8.17 9.20 19.28
C SER A 58 -7.42 10.13 20.23
N PHE A 59 -6.41 10.85 19.74
CA PHE A 59 -5.62 11.81 20.52
C PHE A 59 -6.16 13.22 20.34
N SER A 60 -6.90 13.71 21.33
CA SER A 60 -7.52 15.05 21.34
C SER A 60 -6.51 16.18 21.06
N ASP A 61 -5.29 16.05 21.59
CA ASP A 61 -4.22 17.06 21.44
C ASP A 61 -3.83 17.30 19.98
N TYR A 62 -4.17 16.38 19.07
CA TYR A 62 -3.82 16.46 17.65
C TYR A 62 -4.98 16.89 16.76
N GLU A 63 -6.21 16.94 17.26
CA GLU A 63 -7.44 17.08 16.45
C GLU A 63 -7.38 18.27 15.46
N ASN A 64 -6.91 19.43 15.93
CA ASN A 64 -6.80 20.64 15.13
C ASN A 64 -5.74 20.59 14.01
N ARG A 65 -4.79 19.64 14.08
CA ARG A 65 -3.66 19.49 13.16
C ARG A 65 -3.89 18.39 12.12
N LEU A 66 -4.68 17.37 12.46
CA LEU A 66 -4.94 16.21 11.61
C LEU A 66 -5.59 16.55 10.25
N PRO A 67 -6.60 17.44 10.12
CA PRO A 67 -7.24 17.74 8.83
C PRO A 67 -6.26 18.27 7.76
N ARG A 68 -5.30 19.10 8.17
CA ARG A 68 -4.26 19.62 7.28
C ARG A 68 -3.28 18.50 6.89
N GLY A 69 -2.90 17.64 7.83
CA GLY A 69 -2.09 16.44 7.56
C GLY A 69 -2.74 15.49 6.55
N ARG A 70 -4.04 15.17 6.73
CA ARG A 70 -4.84 14.37 5.79
C ARG A 70 -4.80 14.96 4.38
N SER A 71 -4.86 16.28 4.27
CA SER A 71 -4.81 16.96 2.97
C SER A 71 -3.42 16.84 2.32
N TYR A 72 -2.34 16.92 3.09
CA TYR A 72 -0.98 16.82 2.56
C TYR A 72 -0.67 15.42 2.02
N VAL A 73 -1.02 14.37 2.79
CA VAL A 73 -0.78 12.99 2.37
C VAL A 73 -1.61 12.62 1.13
N ARG A 74 -2.90 12.97 1.08
CA ARG A 74 -3.78 12.76 -0.10
C ARG A 74 -3.30 13.49 -1.35
N ASN A 75 -2.63 14.62 -1.17
CA ASN A 75 -2.08 15.39 -2.27
C ASN A 75 -0.69 14.89 -2.72
N GLY A 76 -0.22 13.75 -2.21
CA GLY A 76 1.08 13.18 -2.57
C GLY A 76 2.26 14.04 -2.08
N SER A 77 2.07 14.78 -0.98
CA SER A 77 3.11 15.66 -0.46
C SER A 77 4.20 14.87 0.31
N VAL A 78 3.89 13.66 0.78
CA VAL A 78 4.87 12.77 1.44
C VAL A 78 5.68 12.07 0.36
N CYS A 79 6.82 12.66 0.04
CA CYS A 79 7.69 12.27 -1.08
C CYS A 79 8.51 11.01 -0.77
N HIS A 80 8.82 10.77 0.50
CA HIS A 80 9.52 9.58 0.99
C HIS A 80 9.01 9.28 2.39
N LEU A 81 8.72 8.02 2.67
CA LEU A 81 8.39 7.52 4.00
C LEU A 81 9.01 6.13 4.15
N GLU A 82 9.93 6.01 5.09
CA GLU A 82 10.64 4.80 5.45
C GLU A 82 10.34 4.47 6.90
N ILE A 83 10.00 3.22 7.17
CA ILE A 83 9.78 2.69 8.52
C ILE A 83 10.93 1.72 8.80
N ARG A 84 11.62 1.95 9.91
CA ARG A 84 12.71 1.12 10.43
C ARG A 84 12.40 0.75 11.88
N GLU A 85 13.25 -0.07 12.46
CA GLU A 85 13.22 -0.38 13.89
C GLU A 85 13.27 0.92 14.71
N GLY A 86 12.22 1.16 15.51
CA GLY A 86 12.09 2.31 16.40
C GLY A 86 12.03 3.69 15.72
N GLU A 87 11.97 3.77 14.38
CA GLU A 87 12.06 5.05 13.69
C GLU A 87 11.29 5.12 12.38
N ILE A 88 10.61 6.26 12.14
CA ILE A 88 10.03 6.63 10.86
C ILE A 88 10.76 7.85 10.31
N LEU A 89 11.31 7.72 9.11
CA LEU A 89 11.99 8.79 8.38
C LEU A 89 11.17 9.20 7.16
N ALA A 90 10.95 10.51 7.00
CA ALA A 90 10.16 10.99 5.88
C ALA A 90 10.67 12.32 5.30
N LYS A 91 10.32 12.55 4.03
CA LYS A 91 10.48 13.83 3.33
C LYS A 91 9.12 14.32 2.87
N VAL A 92 8.76 15.54 3.27
CA VAL A 92 7.44 16.11 2.96
C VAL A 92 7.60 17.42 2.19
N SER A 93 6.98 17.49 1.02
CA SER A 93 6.95 18.69 0.18
C SER A 93 5.94 19.70 0.75
N GLY A 94 6.41 20.90 1.07
CA GLY A 94 5.61 22.05 1.45
C GLY A 94 6.04 23.28 0.64
N SER A 95 6.28 24.41 1.32
CA SER A 95 6.99 25.56 0.72
C SER A 95 8.43 25.21 0.33
N GLU A 96 9.01 24.24 1.02
CA GLU A 96 10.28 23.61 0.73
C GLU A 96 10.18 22.11 1.09
N LEU A 97 11.27 21.37 0.92
CA LEU A 97 11.31 19.95 1.26
C LEU A 97 11.74 19.77 2.72
N TYR A 98 10.79 19.41 3.57
CA TYR A 98 11.02 19.21 5.01
C TYR A 98 11.43 17.77 5.33
N THR A 99 12.25 17.62 6.36
CA THR A 99 12.59 16.31 6.94
C THR A 99 11.73 16.08 8.17
N VAL A 100 11.12 14.91 8.26
CA VAL A 100 10.35 14.48 9.43
C VAL A 100 11.02 13.22 9.97
N ARG A 101 11.26 13.20 11.28
CA ARG A 101 11.76 12.04 12.02
C ARG A 101 10.79 11.79 13.18
N ILE A 102 10.30 10.57 13.27
CA ILE A 102 9.45 10.14 14.38
C ILE A 102 10.12 8.94 15.02
N ALA A 103 10.68 9.13 16.21
CA ALA A 103 11.21 8.01 16.99
C ALA A 103 10.07 7.38 17.78
N VAL A 104 9.97 6.06 17.73
CA VAL A 104 8.95 5.26 18.41
C VAL A 104 9.65 4.36 19.41
N ALA A 105 9.20 4.39 20.67
CA ALA A 105 9.76 3.52 21.68
C ALA A 105 9.52 2.04 21.34
N LYS A 106 10.48 1.19 21.68
CA LYS A 106 10.30 -0.26 21.71
C LYS A 106 9.10 -0.64 22.58
N LEU A 107 8.35 -1.68 22.19
CA LEU A 107 7.26 -2.19 23.01
C LEU A 107 7.82 -2.80 24.32
N PRO A 108 7.34 -2.37 25.50
CA PRO A 108 7.75 -2.96 26.76
C PRO A 108 7.51 -4.48 26.78
N ALA A 109 8.50 -5.25 27.24
CA ALA A 109 8.42 -6.71 27.28
C ALA A 109 7.20 -7.23 28.05
N THR A 110 6.81 -6.55 29.13
CA THR A 110 5.61 -6.88 29.90
C THR A 110 4.32 -6.76 29.08
N LYS A 111 4.18 -5.68 28.30
CA LYS A 111 3.05 -5.50 27.37
C LYS A 111 3.07 -6.59 26.30
N TRP A 112 4.25 -6.86 25.74
CA TRP A 112 4.39 -7.87 24.70
C TRP A 112 3.98 -9.27 25.17
N THR A 113 4.48 -9.70 26.33
CA THR A 113 4.10 -10.98 26.95
C THR A 113 2.60 -11.03 27.23
N ALA A 114 1.99 -9.95 27.70
CA ALA A 114 0.54 -9.89 27.90
C ALA A 114 -0.25 -10.02 26.58
N THR A 115 0.20 -9.37 25.49
CA THR A 115 -0.38 -9.54 24.16
C THR A 115 -0.27 -10.99 23.69
N LYS A 116 0.91 -11.62 23.83
CA LYS A 116 1.12 -13.04 23.46
C LYS A 116 0.19 -13.98 24.21
N ASN A 117 0.08 -13.81 25.53
CA ASN A 117 -0.79 -14.64 26.36
C ASN A 117 -2.27 -14.51 25.95
N ARG A 118 -2.72 -13.31 25.57
CA ARG A 118 -4.08 -13.06 25.10
C ARG A 118 -4.36 -13.59 23.70
N CYS A 119 -3.34 -13.77 22.87
CA CYS A 119 -3.45 -14.31 21.52
C CYS A 119 -3.15 -15.82 21.44
N THR A 120 -2.79 -16.45 22.55
CA THR A 120 -2.37 -17.86 22.60
C THR A 120 -3.51 -18.77 22.13
N GLY A 121 -3.21 -19.67 21.19
CA GLY A 121 -4.16 -20.60 20.57
C GLY A 121 -5.09 -19.97 19.53
N GLN A 122 -5.01 -18.66 19.28
CA GLN A 122 -5.93 -17.95 18.38
C GLN A 122 -5.28 -17.50 17.05
N VAL A 123 -3.95 -17.52 16.97
CA VAL A 123 -3.19 -17.12 15.77
C VAL A 123 -2.60 -18.37 15.11
N GLY A 124 -3.29 -18.89 14.09
CA GLY A 124 -2.85 -20.09 13.36
C GLY A 124 -1.81 -19.83 12.26
N SER A 125 -1.69 -18.59 11.79
CA SER A 125 -0.81 -18.25 10.66
C SER A 125 -0.34 -16.79 10.70
N LEU A 126 0.95 -16.58 10.42
CA LEU A 126 1.51 -15.24 10.20
C LEU A 126 0.77 -14.50 9.10
N LEU A 127 0.46 -15.21 8.01
CA LEU A 127 -0.12 -14.59 6.82
C LEU A 127 -1.51 -14.04 7.13
N GLU A 128 -2.31 -14.77 7.91
CA GLU A 128 -3.63 -14.32 8.34
C GLU A 128 -3.55 -13.13 9.30
N LEU A 129 -2.59 -13.14 10.22
CA LEU A 129 -2.31 -12.01 11.12
C LEU A 129 -1.99 -10.74 10.32
N LEU A 130 -1.04 -10.84 9.38
CA LEU A 130 -0.63 -9.70 8.57
C LEU A 130 -1.78 -9.25 7.66
N GLN A 131 -2.50 -10.16 7.01
CA GLN A 131 -3.67 -9.80 6.21
C GLN A 131 -4.84 -9.22 7.05
N GLY A 132 -4.77 -9.29 8.38
CA GLY A 132 -5.82 -8.84 9.29
C GLY A 132 -7.09 -9.66 9.17
N ARG A 133 -6.96 -10.96 8.86
CA ARG A 133 -8.06 -11.91 8.64
C ARG A 133 -8.31 -12.83 9.84
N LEU A 134 -7.65 -12.59 10.96
CA LEU A 134 -7.90 -13.32 12.21
C LEU A 134 -9.25 -12.94 12.84
N PRO A 135 -9.76 -13.74 13.78
CA PRO A 135 -10.95 -13.40 14.54
C PRO A 135 -10.87 -12.00 15.14
N ALA A 136 -12.01 -11.29 15.16
CA ALA A 136 -12.08 -9.89 15.59
C ALA A 136 -11.53 -9.67 17.00
N GLU A 137 -11.67 -10.67 17.89
CA GLU A 137 -11.12 -10.65 19.25
C GLU A 137 -9.59 -10.52 19.25
N VAL A 138 -8.90 -11.31 18.42
CA VAL A 138 -7.44 -11.25 18.30
C VAL A 138 -7.00 -9.90 17.75
N MET A 139 -7.68 -9.45 16.69
CA MET A 139 -7.39 -8.16 16.07
C MET A 139 -7.61 -7.00 17.05
N ALA A 140 -8.62 -7.10 17.93
CA ALA A 140 -8.88 -6.12 18.98
C ALA A 140 -7.80 -6.13 20.08
N VAL A 141 -7.20 -7.27 20.39
CA VAL A 141 -6.07 -7.38 21.34
C VAL A 141 -4.83 -6.68 20.79
N VAL A 142 -4.41 -7.02 19.57
CA VAL A 142 -3.18 -6.47 18.97
C VAL A 142 -3.31 -4.98 18.62
N ALA A 143 -4.51 -4.53 18.25
CA ALA A 143 -4.81 -3.13 17.99
C ALA A 143 -5.38 -2.39 19.21
N HIS A 144 -5.33 -2.99 20.41
CA HIS A 144 -5.87 -2.37 21.61
C HIS A 144 -5.17 -1.03 21.88
N ARG A 145 -5.95 0.00 22.24
CA ARG A 145 -5.44 1.37 22.34
C ARG A 145 -4.24 1.47 23.27
N THR A 146 -4.33 0.95 24.49
CA THR A 146 -3.31 1.16 25.54
C THR A 146 -2.36 -0.03 25.71
N GLU A 147 -2.83 -1.23 25.38
CA GLU A 147 -2.14 -2.50 25.65
C GLU A 147 -1.68 -3.20 24.38
N GLY A 148 -2.07 -2.70 23.21
CA GLY A 148 -1.70 -3.27 21.93
C GLY A 148 -0.38 -2.72 21.40
N LEU A 149 -0.18 -2.90 20.10
CA LEU A 149 1.06 -2.58 19.41
C LEU A 149 1.20 -1.09 19.08
N PHE A 150 0.10 -0.35 18.94
CA PHE A 150 0.17 1.03 18.49
C PHE A 150 0.78 1.96 19.55
N PRO A 151 1.73 2.83 19.16
CA PRO A 151 2.44 3.67 20.10
C PRO A 151 1.54 4.76 20.68
N GLN A 152 1.68 5.00 21.97
CA GLN A 152 1.04 6.13 22.65
C GLN A 152 1.75 7.46 22.33
N PRO A 153 1.11 8.63 22.53
CA PRO A 153 1.75 9.94 22.33
C PRO A 153 3.07 10.08 23.09
N GLY A 154 3.12 9.60 24.34
CA GLY A 154 4.34 9.59 25.15
C GLY A 154 5.40 8.59 24.71
N GLU A 155 5.06 7.65 23.84
CA GLU A 155 5.97 6.67 23.22
C GLU A 155 6.51 7.16 21.87
N MET A 156 6.12 8.37 21.42
CA MET A 156 6.57 8.97 20.16
C MET A 156 7.30 10.30 20.39
N LYS A 157 8.50 10.43 19.83
CA LYS A 157 9.21 11.72 19.74
C LYS A 157 9.10 12.25 18.32
N LEU A 158 8.47 13.41 18.17
CA LEU A 158 8.16 14.01 16.88
C LEU A 158 9.14 15.14 16.58
N ASP A 159 9.86 15.03 15.46
CA ASP A 159 10.79 16.04 14.97
C ASP A 159 10.48 16.39 13.51
N CYS A 160 10.46 17.68 13.20
CA CYS A 160 10.24 18.17 11.85
C CYS A 160 11.05 19.43 11.60
N SER A 161 11.78 19.47 10.50
CA SER A 161 12.63 20.60 10.11
C SER A 161 11.86 21.83 9.62
N CYS A 162 10.55 21.94 9.92
CA CYS A 162 9.72 23.05 9.46
C CYS A 162 9.69 24.17 10.49
N PRO A 163 9.45 25.43 10.09
CA PRO A 163 9.45 26.57 11.01
C PRO A 163 8.21 26.62 11.95
N ASP A 164 7.39 25.57 11.98
CA ASP A 164 6.27 25.46 12.91
C ASP A 164 6.80 24.99 14.27
N TRP A 165 6.55 25.77 15.32
CA TRP A 165 6.99 25.48 16.69
C TRP A 165 6.13 24.40 17.36
N ALA A 166 5.04 23.97 16.74
CA ALA A 166 4.21 22.90 17.26
C ALA A 166 4.90 21.54 17.13
N THR A 167 4.95 20.78 18.23
CA THR A 167 5.42 19.38 18.26
C THR A 167 4.71 18.52 17.21
N MET A 168 3.39 18.73 17.06
CA MET A 168 2.58 18.13 16.00
C MET A 168 2.27 19.15 14.91
N CYS A 169 3.14 19.27 13.91
CA CYS A 169 2.88 20.08 12.74
C CYS A 169 2.08 19.29 11.68
N LYS A 170 1.57 19.99 10.65
CA LYS A 170 0.83 19.36 9.53
C LYS A 170 1.67 18.32 8.76
N HIS A 171 3.00 18.45 8.75
CA HIS A 171 3.89 17.50 8.06
C HIS A 171 4.03 16.21 8.86
N VAL A 172 4.21 16.30 10.18
CA VAL A 172 4.21 15.13 11.07
C VAL A 172 2.88 14.39 10.96
N ALA A 173 1.75 15.11 11.03
CA ALA A 173 0.43 14.52 10.84
C ALA A 173 0.30 13.82 9.47
N ALA A 174 0.81 14.42 8.39
CA ALA A 174 0.81 13.79 7.06
C ALA A 174 1.63 12.48 7.03
N VAL A 175 2.77 12.44 7.72
CA VAL A 175 3.60 11.24 7.84
C VAL A 175 2.88 10.16 8.64
N LEU A 176 2.26 10.49 9.77
CA LEU A 176 1.50 9.53 10.57
C LEU A 176 0.32 8.94 9.78
N TYR A 177 -0.40 9.72 8.98
CA TYR A 177 -1.39 9.15 8.04
C TYR A 177 -0.74 8.30 6.94
N GLY A 178 0.44 8.70 6.46
CA GLY A 178 1.20 7.92 5.49
C GLY A 178 1.67 6.57 6.03
N VAL A 179 1.94 6.45 7.33
CA VAL A 179 2.20 5.16 7.99
C VAL A 179 0.98 4.26 7.86
N GLY A 180 -0.22 4.76 8.18
CA GLY A 180 -1.45 3.99 8.01
C GLY A 180 -1.64 3.47 6.59
N HIS A 181 -1.34 4.29 5.58
CA HIS A 181 -1.35 3.84 4.18
C HIS A 181 -0.27 2.77 3.88
N ARG A 182 0.94 2.90 4.44
CA ARG A 182 2.01 1.91 4.26
C ARG A 182 1.63 0.56 4.88
N LEU A 183 0.99 0.58 6.04
CA LEU A 183 0.50 -0.62 6.74
C LEU A 183 -0.59 -1.37 5.95
N ASP A 184 -1.26 -0.75 4.98
CA ASP A 184 -2.16 -1.49 4.09
C ASP A 184 -1.44 -2.50 3.20
N SER A 185 -0.21 -2.16 2.79
CA SER A 185 0.59 -3.00 1.89
C SER A 185 1.57 -3.88 2.66
N ASP A 186 2.11 -3.36 3.76
CA ASP A 186 3.08 -4.08 4.59
C ASP A 186 2.80 -3.86 6.10
N PRO A 187 1.89 -4.66 6.67
CA PRO A 187 1.57 -4.65 8.10
C PRO A 187 2.75 -5.08 8.99
N GLY A 188 3.70 -5.84 8.46
CA GLY A 188 4.88 -6.32 9.19
C GLY A 188 5.72 -5.16 9.73
N LEU A 189 5.70 -4.03 9.04
CA LEU A 189 6.39 -2.80 9.45
C LEU A 189 5.96 -2.28 10.83
N LEU A 190 4.74 -2.58 11.30
CA LEU A 190 4.34 -2.21 12.66
C LEU A 190 5.15 -2.98 13.70
N PHE A 191 5.36 -4.28 13.47
CA PHE A 191 6.14 -5.13 14.37
C PHE A 191 7.61 -4.74 14.34
N THR A 192 8.16 -4.48 13.15
CA THR A 192 9.50 -3.91 12.99
C THR A 192 9.65 -2.59 13.75
N LEU A 193 8.70 -1.66 13.58
CA LEU A 193 8.72 -0.36 14.25
C LEU A 193 8.68 -0.49 15.78
N ARG A 194 8.01 -1.52 16.30
CA ARG A 194 7.88 -1.80 17.74
C ARG A 194 8.94 -2.75 18.28
N GLU A 195 9.87 -3.18 17.42
CA GLU A 195 10.98 -4.10 17.74
C GLU A 195 10.50 -5.41 18.40
N VAL A 196 9.47 -6.01 17.83
CA VAL A 196 8.93 -7.31 18.25
C VAL A 196 8.81 -8.24 17.06
N ASP A 197 8.96 -9.55 17.29
CA ASP A 197 8.82 -10.56 16.24
C ASP A 197 7.37 -11.06 16.17
N PRO A 198 6.65 -10.86 15.05
CA PRO A 198 5.29 -11.37 14.90
C PRO A 198 5.21 -12.90 14.92
N GLN A 199 6.30 -13.64 14.69
CA GLN A 199 6.31 -15.10 14.84
C GLN A 199 5.99 -15.54 16.26
N GLU A 200 6.35 -14.74 17.27
CA GLU A 200 6.08 -15.09 18.67
C GLU A 200 4.59 -15.06 19.03
N LEU A 201 3.71 -14.50 18.17
CA LEU A 201 2.26 -14.57 18.34
C LEU A 201 1.67 -15.86 17.81
N ILE A 202 2.36 -16.54 16.90
CA ILE A 202 1.87 -17.77 16.28
C ILE A 202 2.02 -18.85 17.33
N THR A 203 0.89 -19.39 17.75
CA THR A 203 0.91 -20.54 18.63
C THR A 203 1.17 -21.75 17.75
N ALA A 204 2.26 -22.49 17.99
CA ALA A 204 2.36 -23.83 17.41
C ALA A 204 1.07 -24.57 17.79
N PRO A 205 0.38 -25.26 16.86
CA PRO A 205 -0.80 -26.03 17.23
C PRO A 205 -0.43 -26.90 18.41
N ILE A 206 -1.20 -26.79 19.49
CA ILE A 206 -1.06 -27.63 20.68
C ILE A 206 -1.49 -29.03 20.25
N GLY A 207 -0.61 -29.70 19.52
CA GLY A 207 -0.68 -31.11 19.16
C GLY A 207 0.24 -31.86 20.11
N LEU A 208 -0.35 -32.42 21.16
CA LEU A 208 0.16 -33.55 21.94
C LEU A 208 1.64 -33.49 22.39
N MET A 209 1.91 -32.69 23.41
CA MET A 209 3.06 -32.88 24.33
C MET A 209 2.54 -32.53 25.73
N ALA A 210 2.51 -33.37 26.75
CA ALA A 210 2.86 -34.75 26.92
C ALA A 210 1.92 -35.30 28.02
N GLY A 211 1.05 -36.24 27.67
CA GLY A 211 0.50 -37.16 28.66
C GLY A 211 1.60 -38.13 29.05
N ASP A 212 1.73 -38.34 30.35
CA ASP A 212 2.63 -39.24 31.07
C ASP A 212 3.20 -40.38 30.21
N SER A 213 4.53 -40.45 30.10
CA SER A 213 5.23 -41.53 29.41
C SER A 213 5.22 -42.80 30.27
N SER A 214 4.14 -43.57 30.18
CA SER A 214 4.15 -45.01 30.45
C SER A 214 4.17 -45.77 29.13
N SER A 215 5.36 -46.29 28.80
CA SER A 215 5.70 -47.42 27.89
C SER A 215 5.11 -47.51 26.47
N PRO A 216 5.93 -47.85 25.46
CA PRO A 216 5.46 -48.04 24.09
C PRO A 216 4.98 -49.48 23.90
N ASP A 217 3.68 -49.68 23.71
CA ASP A 217 3.16 -50.87 23.03
C ASP A 217 2.76 -50.46 21.61
N THR A 218 3.46 -51.04 20.64
CA THR A 218 3.19 -51.00 19.22
C THR A 218 1.76 -51.51 18.96
N LEU A 219 0.86 -50.60 18.62
CA LEU A 219 -0.41 -50.95 17.98
C LEU A 219 -0.21 -50.98 16.46
N ALA A 220 -0.65 -52.09 15.89
CA ALA A 220 -0.41 -52.50 14.52
C ALA A 220 -1.02 -51.54 13.48
N ASP A 221 -0.33 -51.42 12.35
CA ASP A 221 -0.70 -50.65 11.14
C ASP A 221 -2.04 -51.10 10.50
N GLU A 222 -2.69 -52.14 11.01
CA GLU A 222 -3.91 -52.71 10.43
C GLU A 222 -5.21 -52.08 10.95
N GLU A 223 -5.18 -51.27 12.01
CA GLU A 223 -6.37 -50.57 12.55
C GLU A 223 -6.49 -49.10 12.09
N LEU A 224 -5.50 -48.57 11.37
CA LEU A 224 -5.53 -47.20 10.84
C LEU A 224 -6.15 -47.10 9.44
N ALA A 225 -6.36 -48.23 8.76
CA ALA A 225 -7.04 -48.29 7.46
C ALA A 225 -8.57 -48.23 7.59
N ASP A 226 -9.12 -48.68 8.73
CA ASP A 226 -10.58 -48.74 8.96
C ASP A 226 -11.17 -47.41 9.48
N LEU A 227 -10.33 -46.40 9.76
CA LEU A 227 -10.78 -45.07 10.21
C LEU A 227 -10.94 -44.04 9.07
N PHE A 228 -10.57 -44.40 7.84
CA PHE A 228 -10.68 -43.57 6.65
C PHE A 228 -11.62 -44.15 5.58
N ASP A 229 -12.59 -44.95 6.01
CA ASP A 229 -13.68 -45.44 5.15
C ASP A 229 -14.79 -44.36 5.02
N ILE A 230 -14.44 -43.22 4.42
CA ILE A 230 -15.42 -42.26 3.94
C ILE A 230 -15.72 -42.64 2.49
N GLU A 231 -16.73 -43.48 2.30
CA GLU A 231 -17.45 -43.61 1.03
C GLU A 231 -17.93 -42.23 0.58
N VAL A 232 -17.30 -41.71 -0.47
CA VAL A 232 -17.74 -40.51 -1.17
C VAL A 232 -18.87 -40.91 -2.11
N ASP A 233 -20.09 -40.93 -1.59
CA ASP A 233 -21.31 -41.07 -2.40
C ASP A 233 -21.59 -39.76 -3.13
N LEU A 234 -21.14 -39.71 -4.39
CA LEU A 234 -21.44 -38.65 -5.35
C LEU A 234 -22.77 -38.94 -6.04
N GLU A 235 -23.88 -38.52 -5.43
CA GLU A 235 -25.16 -38.42 -6.13
C GLU A 235 -25.37 -37.03 -6.76
N PRO A 236 -25.75 -36.95 -8.06
CA PRO A 236 -26.04 -35.69 -8.72
C PRO A 236 -27.49 -35.22 -8.46
N VAL A 237 -27.63 -34.08 -7.78
CA VAL A 237 -28.94 -33.43 -7.59
C VAL A 237 -29.36 -32.68 -8.88
N LEU A 238 -30.41 -33.19 -9.53
CA LEU A 238 -31.14 -32.54 -10.62
C LEU A 238 -31.98 -31.34 -10.08
N PRO A 239 -32.10 -30.23 -10.81
CA PRO A 239 -33.05 -29.17 -10.48
C PRO A 239 -34.46 -29.52 -10.96
N ARG A 240 -35.44 -29.48 -10.05
CA ARG A 240 -36.87 -29.62 -10.35
C ARG A 240 -37.46 -28.27 -10.78
N ASN A 241 -38.01 -28.26 -11.99
CA ASN A 241 -38.85 -27.20 -12.53
C ASN A 241 -40.18 -27.10 -11.79
N GLY A 242 -40.63 -25.86 -11.54
CA GLY A 242 -41.99 -25.50 -11.17
C GLY A 242 -42.43 -24.30 -12.01
N ASP A 243 -43.09 -24.60 -13.13
CA ASP A 243 -44.00 -23.74 -13.89
C ASP A 243 -45.08 -23.20 -12.92
N THR A 244 -45.69 -22.02 -12.96
CA THR A 244 -46.44 -21.35 -14.03
C THR A 244 -47.00 -20.09 -13.34
N THR A 245 -46.96 -18.86 -13.84
CA THR A 245 -48.05 -18.26 -14.64
C THR A 245 -47.81 -16.75 -14.75
N THR A 246 -47.73 -16.25 -15.98
CA THR A 246 -48.04 -14.85 -16.33
C THR A 246 -49.42 -14.82 -16.96
N PRO A 247 -50.17 -13.72 -16.80
CA PRO A 247 -50.68 -13.08 -18.02
C PRO A 247 -50.68 -11.53 -18.00
N ARG A 248 -50.14 -10.97 -19.10
CA ARG A 248 -50.73 -9.98 -20.02
C ARG A 248 -51.27 -8.62 -19.48
N THR A 249 -50.63 -7.54 -19.97
CA THR A 249 -51.15 -6.16 -20.16
C THR A 249 -52.44 -6.14 -21.04
N PRO A 250 -53.28 -5.04 -21.16
CA PRO A 250 -52.89 -3.61 -21.28
C PRO A 250 -53.92 -2.50 -20.82
N GLN A 251 -53.50 -1.22 -20.98
CA GLN A 251 -54.27 0.04 -21.24
C GLN A 251 -55.13 0.74 -20.16
N SER A 252 -54.84 2.03 -19.88
CA SER A 252 -55.68 3.22 -20.21
C SER A 252 -55.13 4.56 -19.64
N GLU A 253 -55.10 5.58 -20.50
CA GLU A 253 -55.00 7.04 -20.23
C GLU A 253 -56.37 7.63 -19.78
N PRO A 254 -56.64 8.96 -19.62
CA PRO A 254 -55.80 10.19 -19.55
C PRO A 254 -56.19 11.15 -18.36
N VAL A 255 -55.56 12.34 -18.25
CA VAL A 255 -56.20 13.70 -18.24
C VAL A 255 -55.29 14.80 -17.62
N LYS A 256 -54.90 15.75 -18.49
CA LYS A 256 -54.81 17.25 -18.41
C LYS A 256 -54.60 17.93 -17.02
N LYS A 257 -53.75 18.95 -16.87
CA LYS A 257 -53.90 20.31 -17.48
C LYS A 257 -52.64 21.20 -17.21
N GLN A 258 -52.19 21.89 -18.26
CA GLN A 258 -51.44 23.16 -18.25
C GLN A 258 -52.46 24.34 -18.17
N PRO A 259 -52.09 25.63 -17.88
CA PRO A 259 -51.34 26.48 -18.84
C PRO A 259 -50.42 27.58 -18.20
N SER A 260 -49.30 27.93 -18.86
CA SER A 260 -48.99 29.20 -19.59
C SER A 260 -48.74 30.44 -18.68
N ALA A 261 -47.86 31.42 -18.94
CA ALA A 261 -47.24 31.94 -20.15
C ALA A 261 -46.04 32.89 -19.82
N LYS A 262 -45.11 33.04 -20.79
CA LYS A 262 -44.40 34.27 -21.30
C LYS A 262 -43.69 35.18 -20.26
N THR A 263 -42.45 35.65 -20.46
CA THR A 263 -41.96 36.52 -21.56
C THR A 263 -40.42 36.68 -21.48
N GLY A 264 -39.72 36.75 -22.63
CA GLY A 264 -38.33 37.26 -22.73
C GLY A 264 -38.28 38.80 -22.67
N PRO A 265 -37.11 39.48 -22.85
CA PRO A 265 -36.27 39.38 -24.06
C PRO A 265 -34.73 39.33 -23.78
N LYS A 266 -33.95 38.52 -24.52
CA LYS A 266 -33.11 38.88 -25.71
C LYS A 266 -32.27 40.17 -25.61
N THR A 267 -30.95 40.00 -25.62
CA THR A 267 -30.03 40.68 -26.56
C THR A 267 -28.87 39.75 -26.96
N ARG A 268 -28.46 39.88 -28.23
CA ARG A 268 -27.55 39.02 -29.03
C ARG A 268 -26.16 39.72 -29.13
N PRO A 269 -25.13 39.19 -29.85
CA PRO A 269 -23.74 39.25 -29.44
C PRO A 269 -22.90 40.17 -30.36
N THR A 270 -21.64 40.42 -30.00
CA THR A 270 -20.67 41.01 -30.94
C THR A 270 -19.44 40.14 -31.07
N LYS A 271 -19.17 39.82 -32.33
CA LYS A 271 -17.99 39.12 -32.85
C LYS A 271 -16.80 40.08 -32.89
N THR A 272 -15.62 39.58 -32.58
CA THR A 272 -14.37 40.07 -33.19
C THR A 272 -13.49 38.88 -33.54
N LYS A 273 -12.97 38.92 -34.78
CA LYS A 273 -12.23 37.88 -35.50
C LYS A 273 -10.75 37.77 -35.07
N PRO A 274 -10.03 36.71 -35.48
CA PRO A 274 -8.72 36.32 -34.97
C PRO A 274 -7.57 36.99 -35.72
N ALA A 275 -6.41 37.10 -35.08
CA ALA A 275 -5.13 37.40 -35.73
C ALA A 275 -4.14 36.25 -35.50
N SER A 276 -3.60 35.81 -36.62
CA SER A 276 -2.59 34.77 -36.84
C SER A 276 -1.16 35.22 -36.48
N SER A 277 -0.22 34.27 -36.64
CA SER A 277 1.25 34.42 -36.74
C SER A 277 1.99 34.22 -35.40
N SER A 278 3.08 33.46 -35.25
CA SER A 278 3.92 32.68 -36.18
C SER A 278 4.67 31.60 -35.40
N ILE A 279 4.88 30.44 -36.04
CA ILE A 279 5.85 29.41 -35.64
C ILE A 279 7.22 29.82 -36.18
N SER A 280 8.27 29.82 -35.35
CA SER A 280 9.60 29.38 -35.81
C SER A 280 10.64 29.22 -34.70
N LYS A 281 11.13 27.97 -34.62
CA LYS A 281 12.51 27.53 -34.40
C LYS A 281 13.23 27.92 -33.10
N LEU A 282 13.47 26.89 -32.27
CA LEU A 282 14.82 26.53 -31.79
C LEU A 282 14.89 25.02 -31.46
N LYS A 283 15.30 24.25 -32.47
CA LYS A 283 16.20 23.08 -32.34
C LYS A 283 17.56 23.60 -31.84
N GLU A 284 18.41 22.96 -31.04
CA GLU A 284 18.59 21.57 -30.62
C GLU A 284 19.74 21.55 -29.61
N ALA A 285 19.61 20.82 -28.48
CA ALA A 285 20.74 20.39 -27.67
C ALA A 285 20.35 19.11 -26.89
N ARG A 286 20.69 17.95 -27.47
CA ARG A 286 20.93 16.65 -26.79
C ARG A 286 21.91 16.88 -25.61
N SER A 287 22.00 16.12 -24.51
CA SER A 287 21.53 14.79 -24.09
C SER A 287 22.10 14.59 -22.67
N LYS A 288 21.34 14.03 -21.71
CA LYS A 288 21.77 12.90 -20.84
C LYS A 288 20.53 12.10 -20.40
N THR A 289 20.55 10.84 -20.82
CA THR A 289 19.54 9.79 -20.98
C THR A 289 18.70 9.44 -19.73
N ALA A 290 17.37 9.47 -19.87
CA ALA A 290 16.42 8.76 -19.00
C ALA A 290 16.49 7.24 -19.28
N PRO A 291 16.28 6.34 -18.30
CA PRO A 291 16.26 4.90 -18.55
C PRO A 291 15.17 4.57 -19.57
N LYS A 292 15.54 3.86 -20.64
CA LYS A 292 14.62 3.51 -21.73
C LYS A 292 13.54 2.54 -21.19
N PRO A 293 12.28 2.65 -21.65
CA PRO A 293 11.22 1.71 -21.27
C PRO A 293 11.59 0.27 -21.66
N PHE A 294 11.27 -0.69 -20.79
CA PHE A 294 11.55 -2.10 -21.01
C PHE A 294 10.92 -2.57 -22.33
N SER A 295 11.76 -3.03 -23.25
CA SER A 295 11.32 -3.58 -24.53
C SER A 295 11.18 -5.10 -24.40
N PRO A 296 10.01 -5.67 -24.69
CA PRO A 296 9.74 -7.09 -24.49
C PRO A 296 10.30 -7.93 -25.64
N THR A 297 11.60 -8.18 -25.60
CA THR A 297 12.25 -9.18 -26.45
C THR A 297 12.51 -10.44 -25.64
N GLY A 298 12.51 -11.61 -26.28
CA GLY A 298 12.80 -12.88 -25.60
C GLY A 298 14.05 -12.86 -24.70
N PRO A 299 15.18 -12.28 -25.16
CA PRO A 299 16.37 -12.11 -24.32
C PRO A 299 16.16 -11.24 -23.08
N ASN A 300 15.35 -10.17 -23.17
CA ASN A 300 15.08 -9.28 -22.04
C ASN A 300 14.17 -9.92 -21.00
N ILE A 301 13.18 -10.72 -21.43
CA ILE A 301 12.29 -11.48 -20.54
C ILE A 301 13.11 -12.53 -19.77
N ARG A 302 13.99 -13.26 -20.47
CA ARG A 302 14.91 -14.24 -19.85
C ARG A 302 15.86 -13.56 -18.86
N LYS A 303 16.40 -12.38 -19.21
CA LYS A 303 17.30 -11.62 -18.34
C LYS A 303 16.59 -11.16 -17.07
N LEU A 304 15.36 -10.64 -17.19
CA LEU A 304 14.55 -10.20 -16.05
C LEU A 304 14.26 -11.36 -15.09
N ARG A 305 13.85 -12.53 -15.61
CA ARG A 305 13.61 -13.72 -14.77
C ARG A 305 14.87 -14.16 -14.03
N LYS A 306 16.01 -14.25 -14.73
CA LYS A 306 17.29 -14.63 -14.12
C LYS A 306 17.74 -13.65 -13.04
N LYS A 307 17.53 -12.35 -13.27
CA LYS A 307 17.85 -11.32 -12.29
C LYS A 307 16.98 -11.39 -11.02
N LEU A 308 15.71 -11.75 -11.18
CA LEU A 308 14.79 -11.97 -10.05
C LEU A 308 15.03 -13.32 -9.35
N ASN A 309 15.96 -14.14 -9.85
CA ASN A 309 16.26 -15.49 -9.36
C ASN A 309 15.02 -16.40 -9.27
N LEU A 310 14.09 -16.26 -10.22
CA LEU A 310 12.84 -17.04 -10.27
C LEU A 310 12.95 -18.21 -11.25
N THR A 311 12.30 -19.33 -10.88
CA THR A 311 12.05 -20.42 -11.81
C THR A 311 11.05 -20.01 -12.90
N VAL A 312 10.94 -20.78 -13.98
CA VAL A 312 9.99 -20.48 -15.07
C VAL A 312 8.54 -20.50 -14.56
N ASP A 313 8.24 -21.41 -13.63
CA ASP A 313 6.89 -21.62 -13.12
C ASP A 313 6.47 -20.51 -12.13
N GLU A 314 7.38 -20.09 -11.24
CA GLU A 314 7.14 -18.95 -10.33
C GLU A 314 7.00 -17.63 -11.10
N PHE A 315 7.81 -17.44 -12.14
CA PHE A 315 7.73 -16.26 -13.00
C PHE A 315 6.42 -16.24 -13.80
N ALA A 316 5.97 -17.41 -14.28
CA ALA A 316 4.70 -17.57 -14.97
C ALA A 316 3.51 -17.25 -14.05
N ALA A 317 3.53 -17.77 -12.81
CA ALA A 317 2.51 -17.49 -11.80
C ALA A 317 2.42 -15.99 -11.48
N ARG A 318 3.57 -15.29 -11.39
CA ARG A 318 3.62 -13.86 -11.09
C ARG A 318 3.10 -12.97 -12.23
N ILE A 319 3.17 -13.43 -13.47
CA ILE A 319 2.70 -12.71 -14.66
C ILE A 319 1.31 -13.18 -15.10
N GLU A 320 0.72 -14.15 -14.38
CA GLU A 320 -0.55 -14.81 -14.73
C GLU A 320 -0.54 -15.40 -16.15
N ALA A 321 0.61 -15.94 -16.56
CA ALA A 321 0.81 -16.62 -17.84
C ALA A 321 1.08 -18.11 -17.61
N SER A 322 0.89 -18.95 -18.62
CA SER A 322 1.29 -20.36 -18.51
C SER A 322 2.82 -20.52 -18.67
N PRO A 323 3.46 -21.49 -17.99
CA PRO A 323 4.89 -21.75 -18.15
C PRO A 323 5.32 -21.99 -19.61
N ALA A 324 4.47 -22.66 -20.39
CA ALA A 324 4.70 -22.88 -21.82
C ALA A 324 4.74 -21.56 -22.63
N THR A 325 3.94 -20.57 -22.22
CA THR A 325 3.93 -19.24 -22.84
C THR A 325 5.22 -18.47 -22.55
N ILE A 326 5.72 -18.55 -21.31
CA ILE A 326 7.00 -17.94 -20.93
C ILE A 326 8.17 -18.56 -21.72
N ARG A 327 8.22 -19.89 -21.84
CA ARG A 327 9.26 -20.57 -22.63
C ARG A 327 9.25 -20.12 -24.09
N ARG A 328 8.07 -20.05 -24.70
CA ARG A 328 7.89 -19.55 -26.08
C ARG A 328 8.36 -18.10 -26.25
N TRP A 329 8.09 -17.24 -25.27
CA TRP A 329 8.58 -15.85 -25.31
C TRP A 329 10.10 -15.78 -25.18
N GLU A 330 10.70 -16.54 -24.26
CA GLU A 330 12.16 -16.57 -24.09
C GLU A 330 12.92 -17.11 -25.31
N GLU A 331 12.30 -18.00 -26.09
CA GLU A 331 12.87 -18.58 -27.31
C GLU A 331 12.70 -17.68 -28.54
N SER A 332 11.80 -16.71 -28.48
CA SER A 332 11.55 -15.81 -29.61
C SER A 332 12.72 -14.85 -29.86
N ARG A 333 13.15 -14.76 -31.12
CA ARG A 333 14.28 -13.90 -31.56
C ARG A 333 13.85 -12.48 -31.98
N GLY A 334 12.59 -12.11 -31.72
CA GLY A 334 11.99 -10.82 -32.14
C GLY A 334 11.29 -10.08 -31.00
N LYS A 335 10.60 -8.98 -31.35
CA LYS A 335 9.68 -8.31 -30.41
C LYS A 335 8.46 -9.20 -30.21
N CYS A 336 8.22 -9.62 -28.98
CA CYS A 336 7.01 -10.36 -28.65
C CYS A 336 5.81 -9.42 -28.76
N ASN A 337 4.85 -9.73 -29.64
CA ASN A 337 3.57 -9.02 -29.63
C ASN A 337 2.73 -9.56 -28.46
N LEU A 338 2.81 -8.86 -27.32
CA LEU A 338 2.19 -9.26 -26.06
C LEU A 338 0.87 -8.53 -25.85
N GLN A 339 -0.10 -9.21 -25.23
CA GLN A 339 -1.30 -8.53 -24.75
C GLN A 339 -0.95 -7.47 -23.70
N ALA A 340 -1.74 -6.41 -23.62
CA ALA A 340 -1.50 -5.26 -22.74
C ALA A 340 -1.35 -5.65 -21.24
N ARG A 341 -2.07 -6.69 -20.79
CA ARG A 341 -1.96 -7.22 -19.43
C ARG A 341 -0.56 -7.74 -19.10
N PHE A 342 0.05 -8.50 -20.01
CA PHE A 342 1.38 -9.07 -19.82
C PHE A 342 2.47 -8.00 -19.93
N MET A 343 2.25 -7.00 -20.79
CA MET A 343 3.12 -5.82 -20.87
C MET A 343 3.16 -5.05 -19.55
N LYS A 344 1.99 -4.81 -18.94
CA LYS A 344 1.89 -4.13 -17.65
C LYS A 344 2.58 -4.93 -16.54
N ALA A 345 2.31 -6.23 -16.45
CA ALA A 345 2.94 -7.10 -15.45
C ALA A 345 4.48 -7.16 -15.59
N LEU A 346 5.01 -7.23 -16.82
CA LEU A 346 6.45 -7.19 -17.07
C LEU A 346 7.08 -5.83 -16.70
N HIS A 347 6.36 -4.73 -16.92
CA HIS A 347 6.82 -3.39 -16.52
C HIS A 347 6.82 -3.21 -15.01
N GLU A 348 5.81 -3.72 -14.31
CA GLU A 348 5.76 -3.70 -12.85
C GLU A 348 6.89 -4.54 -12.23
N LEU A 349 7.15 -5.74 -12.75
CA LEU A 349 8.24 -6.60 -12.26
C LEU A 349 9.63 -6.02 -12.54
N HIS A 350 9.81 -5.34 -13.67
CA HIS A 350 11.05 -4.63 -13.94
C HIS A 350 11.20 -3.37 -13.06
N ALA A 351 10.10 -2.70 -12.71
CA ALA A 351 10.14 -1.56 -11.79
C ALA A 351 10.47 -1.99 -10.35
N THR A 352 9.91 -3.09 -9.87
CA THR A 352 10.23 -3.64 -8.54
C THR A 352 11.67 -4.12 -8.45
N GLU A 353 12.20 -4.72 -9.52
CA GLU A 353 13.61 -5.11 -9.59
C GLU A 353 14.56 -3.91 -9.51
N GLN A 354 14.28 -2.83 -10.24
CA GLN A 354 15.08 -1.61 -10.15
C GLN A 354 15.03 -0.97 -8.76
N ILE A 355 13.89 -1.06 -8.07
CA ILE A 355 13.76 -0.59 -6.68
C ILE A 355 14.64 -1.45 -5.75
N ASN A 356 14.63 -2.78 -5.92
CA ASN A 356 15.45 -3.68 -5.10
C ASN A 356 16.95 -3.50 -5.35
N GLU A 357 17.40 -3.42 -6.61
CA GLU A 357 18.82 -3.19 -6.95
C GLU A 357 19.35 -1.85 -6.41
N THR A 358 18.53 -0.80 -6.45
CA THR A 358 18.92 0.53 -5.95
C THR A 358 18.91 0.63 -4.42
N CYS A 359 18.03 -0.11 -3.74
CA CYS A 359 17.97 -0.16 -2.28
C CYS A 359 19.09 -1.07 -1.69
N SER A 360 19.46 -2.19 -2.32
CA SER A 360 20.51 -3.09 -1.83
C SER A 360 21.94 -2.53 -1.98
N GLY A 361 22.20 -1.68 -2.99
CA GLY A 361 23.53 -1.08 -3.21
C GLY A 361 23.95 -0.01 -2.19
N GLY A 362 23.02 0.52 -1.40
CA GLY A 362 23.29 1.57 -0.41
C GLY A 362 23.77 1.07 0.95
N ASN A 363 23.67 -0.23 1.23
CA ASN A 363 23.90 -0.79 2.57
C ASN A 363 25.35 -1.23 2.84
N VAL A 364 26.22 -1.23 1.82
CA VAL A 364 27.61 -1.71 1.94
C VAL A 364 28.60 -0.58 2.35
N ALA A 365 28.25 0.69 2.16
CA ALA A 365 29.21 1.80 2.30
C ALA A 365 29.24 2.50 3.68
N ARG A 366 28.56 1.98 4.71
CA ARG A 366 28.39 2.72 5.99
C ARG A 366 28.78 1.98 7.26
N ARG A 367 29.68 0.99 7.17
CA ARG A 367 30.25 0.25 8.32
C ARG A 367 31.72 0.57 8.64
N GLN A 368 32.31 1.58 8.02
CA GLN A 368 33.67 2.02 8.37
C GLN A 368 33.65 3.52 8.64
N HIS A 369 33.70 3.88 9.93
CA HIS A 369 34.04 5.18 10.53
C HIS A 369 33.16 5.47 11.74
N PHE A 370 33.44 4.78 12.84
CA PHE A 370 33.26 5.30 14.20
C PHE A 370 34.24 4.54 15.10
N ASP A 371 35.50 4.97 15.07
CA ASP A 371 36.48 4.77 16.13
C ASP A 371 37.42 5.99 16.06
N HIS A 372 37.15 6.97 16.93
CA HIS A 372 38.13 7.73 17.71
C HIS A 372 37.43 8.77 18.60
#